data_AF-A0A8X6FBA4-F1
#
_entry.id   AF-A0A8X6FBA4-F1
#
_cell.length_a   1.000
_cell.length_b   1.000
_cell.length_c   1.000
_cell.angle_alpha   90.00
_cell.angle_beta   90.00
_cell.angle_gamma   90.00
#
_symmetry.space_group_name_H-M   'P 1'
#
loop_
_entity.id
_entity.type
_entity.pdbx_description
1 polymer ?
#
loop_
_entity_poly.entity_id
_entity_poly.type
_entity_poly.pdbx_seq_one_letter_code
_entity_poly.pdbx_strand_id
1 'polypeptide(L)' 'MEYYFFTTANEIRVFIGILLLTGYHSNSCERDYWSDAEDYGITLVKNDMSRNRYQKMKSYLHFVSNGTVNQHVQD' A
#
# COMPACT_ATOMS: atom_id res chain seq x y z
N MET A 1 16.48 -4.57 -17.07
CA MET A 1 15.28 -5.41 -17.11
C MET A 1 14.20 -4.66 -16.36
N GLU A 2 13.08 -4.32 -17.01
CA GLU A 2 11.91 -3.84 -16.27
C GLU A 2 11.38 -4.99 -15.42
N TYR A 3 11.53 -4.88 -14.10
CA TYR A 3 10.88 -5.78 -13.18
C TYR A 3 9.40 -5.40 -13.14
N TYR A 4 8.58 -6.11 -13.91
CA TYR A 4 7.14 -5.97 -13.84
C TYR A 4 6.66 -6.19 -12.40
N PHE A 5 5.89 -5.23 -11.90
CA PHE A 5 5.32 -5.26 -10.57
C PHE A 5 3.93 -5.91 -10.64
N PHE A 6 3.82 -7.14 -10.15
CA PHE A 6 2.55 -7.85 -10.03
C PHE A 6 2.10 -7.93 -8.58
N THR A 7 0.79 -8.03 -8.37
CA THR A 7 0.16 -8.23 -7.06
C THR A 7 -0.94 -9.28 -7.19
N THR A 8 -1.24 -9.96 -6.09
CA THR A 8 -2.39 -10.88 -6.01
C THR A 8 -3.61 -10.20 -5.40
N ALA A 9 -4.79 -10.79 -5.58
CA ALA A 9 -5.99 -10.33 -4.89
C ALA A 9 -5.86 -10.41 -3.36
N ASN A 10 -5.11 -11.39 -2.84
CA ASN A 10 -4.86 -11.53 -1.41
C ASN A 10 -3.99 -10.37 -0.89
N GLU A 11 -2.91 -10.04 -1.60
CA GLU A 11 -2.07 -8.90 -1.23
C GLU A 11 -2.85 -7.58 -1.26
N ILE A 12 -3.76 -7.39 -2.22
CA ILE A 12 -4.63 -6.20 -2.25
C ILE A 12 -5.54 -6.15 -1.02
N ARG A 13 -6.10 -7.28 -0.58
CA ARG A 13 -6.93 -7.32 0.65
C ARG A 13 -6.11 -6.96 1.89
N VAL A 14 -4.90 -7.52 2.02
CA VAL A 14 -3.98 -7.18 3.12
C VAL A 14 -3.62 -5.69 3.08
N PHE A 15 -3.25 -5.18 1.92
CA PHE A 15 -2.92 -3.76 1.71
C PHE A 15 -4.08 -2.83 2.11
N ILE A 16 -5.31 -3.14 1.68
CA ILE A 16 -6.51 -2.38 2.07
C ILE A 16 -6.75 -2.50 3.58
N GLY A 17 -6.57 -3.68 4.18
CA GLY A 17 -6.69 -3.86 5.62
C GLY A 17 -5.72 -2.97 6.41
N ILE A 18 -4.46 -2.87 5.94
CA ILE A 18 -3.46 -1.97 6.51
C ILE A 18 -3.88 -0.50 6.32
N LEU A 19 -4.39 -0.10 5.15
CA LEU A 19 -4.89 1.27 4.93
C LEU A 19 -6.02 1.63 5.91
N LEU A 20 -6.97 0.72 6.13
CA LEU A 20 -8.06 0.93 7.09
C LEU A 20 -7.54 1.03 8.52
N LEU A 21 -6.63 0.15 8.91
CA LEU A 21 -6.01 0.17 10.24
C LEU A 21 -5.25 1.47 10.51
N THR A 22 -4.39 1.87 9.57
CA THR A 22 -3.57 3.08 9.69
C THR A 22 -4.36 4.37 9.56
N GLY A 23 -5.53 4.34 8.91
CA GLY A 23 -6.47 5.47 8.90
C GLY A 23 -7.29 5.61 10.18
N TYR A 24 -7.57 4.50 10.86
CA TYR A 24 -8.26 4.49 12.15
C TYR A 24 -7.32 4.82 13.33
N HIS A 25 -6.10 4.28 13.29
CA HIS A 25 -5.08 4.49 14.30
C HIS A 25 -4.24 5.73 13.96
N SER A 26 -4.18 6.72 14.84
CA SER A 26 -3.43 7.96 14.61
C SER A 26 -2.02 7.90 15.19
N ASN A 27 -1.12 7.17 14.52
CA ASN A 27 0.32 7.28 14.78
C ASN A 27 0.91 8.52 14.09
N SER A 28 1.94 9.09 14.71
CA SER A 28 2.68 10.27 14.23
C SER A 28 3.25 10.06 12.82
N CYS A 29 3.70 8.84 12.50
CA CYS A 29 4.23 8.47 11.20
C CYS A 29 3.73 7.10 10.74
N GLU A 30 3.30 7.01 9.47
CA GLU A 30 2.91 5.75 8.83
C GLU A 30 4.04 4.70 8.85
N ARG A 31 5.31 5.14 8.89
CA ARG A 31 6.45 4.22 8.92
C ARG A 31 6.58 3.49 10.26
N ASP A 32 6.01 4.04 11.33
CA ASP A 32 6.14 3.51 12.68
C ASP A 32 5.38 2.20 12.85
N TYR A 33 4.35 1.95 12.02
CA TYR A 33 3.66 0.66 11.98
C TYR A 33 4.58 -0.54 11.70
N TRP A 34 5.72 -0.30 11.04
CA TRP A 34 6.77 -1.29 10.78
C TRP A 34 7.99 -1.15 11.70
N SER A 35 7.92 -0.36 12.76
CA SER A 35 9.01 -0.19 13.71
C SER A 35 9.28 -1.47 14.50
N ASP A 36 10.53 -1.70 14.86
CA ASP A 36 10.91 -2.76 15.81
C ASP A 36 10.79 -2.30 17.27
N ALA A 37 10.52 -1.01 17.50
CA ALA A 37 10.22 -0.50 18.84
C ALA A 37 8.88 -1.06 19.34
N GLU A 38 8.88 -1.50 20.59
CA GLU A 38 7.78 -2.23 21.23
C GLU A 38 6.45 -1.44 21.21
N ASP A 39 6.52 -0.13 21.40
CA ASP A 39 5.34 0.74 21.52
C ASP A 39 4.80 1.26 20.18
N TYR A 40 5.55 1.08 19.09
CA TYR A 40 5.25 1.71 17.79
C TYR A 40 4.86 0.69 16.72
N GLY A 41 5.55 -0.45 16.67
CA GLY A 41 5.32 -1.46 15.64
C GLY A 41 4.07 -2.28 15.88
N ILE A 42 3.27 -2.49 14.83
CA ILE A 42 2.13 -3.41 14.91
C ILE A 42 2.54 -4.75 14.32
N THR A 43 2.60 -5.79 15.17
CA THR A 43 3.01 -7.15 14.77
C THR A 43 2.19 -7.69 13.60
N LEU A 44 0.87 -7.44 13.59
CA LEU A 44 0.00 -7.83 12.48
C LEU A 44 0.47 -7.22 11.15
N VAL A 45 0.70 -5.91 11.13
CA VAL A 45 1.15 -5.18 9.93
C VAL A 45 2.51 -5.70 9.44
N LYS A 46 3.46 -5.88 10.38
CA LYS A 46 4.83 -6.33 10.07
C LYS A 46 4.87 -7.74 9.47
N ASN A 47 4.04 -8.64 10.00
CA ASN A 47 4.03 -10.04 9.58
C ASN A 47 3.31 -10.23 8.24
N ASP A 48 2.25 -9.46 7.98
CA ASP A 48 1.42 -9.65 6.79
C ASP A 48 2.00 -8.96 5.54
N MET A 49 2.72 -7.84 5.68
CA MET A 49 3.31 -7.13 4.55
C MET A 49 4.55 -6.35 4.96
N SER A 50 5.63 -6.43 4.18
CA SER A 50 6.80 -5.57 4.44
C SER A 50 6.52 -4.10 4.11
N ARG A 51 7.19 -3.18 4.82
CA ARG A 51 7.09 -1.73 4.56
C ARG A 51 7.37 -1.38 3.11
N ASN A 52 8.41 -1.97 2.53
CA ASN A 52 8.81 -1.69 1.15
C ASN A 52 7.74 -2.18 0.15
N ARG A 53 7.12 -3.34 0.41
CA ARG A 53 6.02 -3.85 -0.41
C ARG A 53 4.79 -2.93 -0.32
N TYR A 54 4.40 -2.54 0.88
CA TYR A 54 3.31 -1.61 1.11
C TYR A 54 3.53 -0.27 0.39
N GLN A 55 4.71 0.34 0.57
CA GLN A 55 5.05 1.61 -0.08
C GLN A 55 5.05 1.50 -1.62
N LYS A 56 5.55 0.39 -2.15
CA LYS A 56 5.50 0.12 -3.59
C LYS A 56 4.06 -0.04 -4.05
N MET A 57 3.22 -0.84 -3.39
CA MET A 57 1.80 -0.96 -3.74
C MET A 57 1.09 0.40 -3.70
N LYS A 58 1.34 1.19 -2.66
CA LYS A 58 0.78 2.54 -2.50
C LYS A 58 1.18 3.48 -3.64
N SER A 59 2.41 3.39 -4.16
CA SER A 59 2.85 4.21 -5.30
C SER A 59 2.25 3.80 -6.65
N TYR A 60 1.73 2.58 -6.78
CA TYR A 60 1.13 2.08 -8.02
C TYR A 60 -0.40 1.98 -7.94
N LEU A 61 -1.03 2.27 -6.80
CA LEU A 61 -2.49 2.17 -6.66
C LEU A 61 -3.18 3.20 -7.57
N HIS A 62 -3.91 2.70 -8.56
CA HIS A 62 -4.77 3.49 -9.43
C HIS A 62 -6.03 2.68 -9.77
N PHE A 63 -7.15 3.36 -9.96
CA PHE A 63 -8.44 2.74 -10.28
C PHE A 63 -8.85 2.92 -11.74
N VAL A 64 -7.92 3.40 -12.57
CA VAL A 64 -8.14 3.71 -13.99
C VAL A 64 -7.05 3.06 -14.81
N SER A 65 -7.42 2.39 -15.90
CA SER A 65 -6.42 1.83 -16.81
C SER A 65 -5.60 2.95 -17.46
N ASN A 66 -4.27 2.83 -17.45
CA ASN A 66 -3.39 3.81 -18.10
C ASN A 66 -3.72 4.05 -19.58
N GLY A 67 -4.29 3.04 -20.26
CA GLY A 67 -4.67 3.16 -21.67
C GLY A 67 -5.92 4.01 -21.93
N THR A 68 -6.72 4.32 -20.91
CA THR A 68 -7.99 5.07 -21.07
C THR A 68 -7.87 6.55 -20.68
N VAL A 69 -6.73 6.97 -20.12
CA VAL A 69 -6.55 8.34 -19.59
C VAL A 69 -6.50 9.41 -20.70
N ASN A 70 -6.05 9.07 -21.91
CA ASN A 70 -5.90 10.04 -23.01
C ASN A 70 -7.16 10.21 -23.89
N GLN A 71 -8.29 9.58 -23.56
CA GLN A 71 -9.50 9.62 -24.40
C GLN A 71 -10.44 10.81 -24.15
N HIS A 72 -10.13 11.69 -23.18
CA HIS A 72 -10.98 12.84 -22.83
C HIS A 72 -10.38 14.22 -23.17
N VAL A 73 -9.36 14.29 -24.02
CA VAL A 73 -8.75 15.58 -24.47
C VAL A 73 -9.24 16.01 -25.87
N GLN A 74 -10.34 15.43 -26.34
CA GLN A 74 -11.01 15.85 -27.57
C GLN A 74 -12.48 16.15 -27.26
N ASP A 75 -12.74 17.24 -26.55
CA ASP A 75 -14.04 17.93 -26.51
C ASP A 75 -13.80 19.44 -26.28
#